data_AF-A0A7S2CIP7-F1
#
_entry.id   AF-A0A7S2CIP7-F1
#
_cell.length_a   1.000
_cell.length_b   1.000
_cell.length_c   1.000
_cell.angle_alpha   90.00
_cell.angle_beta   90.00
_cell.angle_gamma   90.00
#
_symmetry.space_group_name_H-M   'P 1'
#
loop_
_entity.id
_entity.type
_entity.pdbx_description
1 polymer ?
#
loop_
_entity_poly.entity_id
_entity_poly.type
_entity_poly.pdbx_seq_one_letter_code
_entity_poly.pdbx_strand_id
1 'polypeptide(L)'
;GMEHFLTLLIMLAFCRDNPRYVFAKESAGKKEETVPVIQCVQMMMNEFVPRMDKGNTIEFRTMLKGDIEAQGVIESYSEKIKEWLEKLNEKAKNTKTDVYTQFINFLDEKGCIGTRSIETTEASGLQVTHKSELSVLNARHSFLNTQDPAELAIGRPSYDLTSMMEALARCGDKKYSTILQMSFAARVRSMVQ
;
A
#
# COMPACT_ATOMS: atom_id res chain seq x y z
N GLY A 1 -7.80 -18.46 -8.23
CA GLY A 1 -7.39 -17.16 -7.64
C GLY A 1 -7.97 -16.01 -8.43
N MET A 2 -7.28 -15.61 -9.51
CA MET A 2 -7.72 -14.51 -10.40
C MET A 2 -9.05 -14.78 -11.12
N GLU A 3 -9.26 -15.98 -11.65
CA GLU A 3 -10.51 -16.34 -12.33
C GLU A 3 -11.74 -16.16 -11.41
N HIS A 4 -11.63 -16.60 -10.16
CA HIS A 4 -12.71 -16.49 -9.18
C HIS A 4 -12.98 -15.03 -8.81
N PHE A 5 -11.93 -14.21 -8.73
CA PHE A 5 -12.06 -12.77 -8.52
C PHE A 5 -12.75 -12.10 -9.71
N LEU A 6 -12.35 -12.42 -10.94
CA LEU A 6 -12.99 -11.90 -12.16
C LEU A 6 -14.45 -12.35 -12.26
N THR A 7 -14.75 -13.62 -11.95
CA THR A 7 -16.12 -14.11 -11.89
C THR A 7 -16.95 -13.34 -10.86
N LEU A 8 -16.43 -13.13 -9.66
CA LEU A 8 -17.11 -12.33 -8.63
C LEU A 8 -17.35 -10.89 -9.10
N LEU A 9 -16.37 -10.26 -9.71
CA LEU A 9 -16.48 -8.89 -10.22
C LEU A 9 -17.52 -8.78 -11.32
N ILE A 10 -17.54 -9.73 -12.27
CA ILE A 10 -18.55 -9.81 -13.34
C ILE A 10 -19.95 -9.99 -12.73
N MET A 11 -20.09 -10.88 -11.75
CA MET A 11 -21.37 -11.10 -11.07
C MET A 11 -21.83 -9.82 -10.35
N LEU A 12 -20.96 -9.16 -9.60
CA LEU A 12 -21.27 -7.91 -8.91
C LEU A 12 -21.68 -6.80 -9.87
N ALA A 13 -20.96 -6.64 -10.98
CA ALA A 13 -21.30 -5.67 -12.03
C ALA A 13 -22.70 -5.94 -12.61
N PHE A 14 -22.98 -7.20 -12.96
CA PHE A 14 -24.28 -7.60 -13.50
C PHE A 14 -25.41 -7.40 -12.48
N CYS A 15 -25.18 -7.76 -11.22
CA CYS A 15 -26.13 -7.62 -10.12
C CYS A 15 -26.45 -6.16 -9.81
N ARG A 16 -25.45 -5.28 -9.90
CA ARG A 16 -25.61 -3.83 -9.68
C ARG A 16 -26.54 -3.21 -10.73
N ASP A 17 -26.32 -3.56 -11.99
CA ASP A 17 -27.03 -2.93 -13.12
C ASP A 17 -28.31 -3.71 -13.51
N ASN A 18 -28.48 -4.94 -13.00
CA ASN A 18 -29.71 -5.73 -13.12
C ASN A 18 -30.16 -6.34 -11.76
N PRO A 19 -30.59 -5.53 -10.77
CA PRO A 19 -30.90 -5.99 -9.40
C PRO A 19 -31.99 -7.07 -9.32
N ARG A 20 -32.86 -7.15 -10.33
CA ARG A 20 -33.96 -8.13 -10.42
C ARG A 20 -33.51 -9.60 -10.43
N TYR A 21 -32.27 -9.86 -10.86
CA TYR A 21 -31.72 -11.23 -10.88
C TYR A 21 -31.14 -11.65 -9.52
N VAL A 22 -31.09 -10.73 -8.54
CA VAL A 22 -30.57 -10.97 -7.18
C VAL A 22 -31.70 -10.93 -6.17
N PHE A 23 -32.49 -9.87 -6.24
CA PHE A 23 -33.68 -9.73 -5.42
C PHE A 23 -34.85 -10.22 -6.28
N ALA A 24 -35.39 -11.38 -5.93
CA ALA A 24 -36.64 -11.89 -6.49
C ALA A 24 -37.82 -10.98 -6.05
N LYS A 25 -37.81 -9.73 -6.51
CA LYS A 25 -39.02 -8.93 -6.59
C LYS A 25 -39.61 -9.25 -7.93
N GLU A 26 -40.67 -10.04 -7.91
CA GLU A 26 -41.60 -10.19 -9.02
C GLU A 26 -42.12 -8.80 -9.38
N SER A 27 -41.40 -8.10 -10.26
CA SER A 27 -41.85 -6.85 -10.84
C SER A 27 -42.99 -7.19 -11.78
N ALA A 28 -44.20 -7.22 -11.24
CA ALA A 28 -45.43 -7.32 -11.97
C ALA A 28 -45.45 -6.28 -13.12
N GLY A 29 -45.32 -6.76 -14.36
CA GLY A 29 -45.82 -6.06 -15.54
C GLY A 29 -44.87 -5.19 -16.37
N LYS A 30 -43.61 -4.95 -15.98
CA LYS A 30 -42.65 -4.26 -16.87
C LYS A 30 -41.39 -5.09 -17.07
N LYS A 31 -41.25 -5.67 -18.27
CA LYS A 31 -39.99 -6.24 -18.75
C LYS A 31 -39.02 -5.10 -19.02
N GLU A 32 -38.36 -4.60 -17.97
CA GLU A 32 -37.21 -3.73 -18.15
C GLU A 32 -36.15 -4.48 -18.98
N GLU A 33 -35.54 -3.78 -19.93
CA GLU A 33 -34.54 -4.34 -20.82
C GLU A 33 -33.30 -4.75 -20.01
N THR A 34 -32.78 -5.96 -20.27
CA THR A 34 -31.61 -6.47 -19.55
C THR A 34 -30.38 -5.72 -20.04
N VAL A 35 -29.60 -5.12 -19.13
CA VAL A 35 -28.31 -4.56 -19.49
C VAL A 35 -27.33 -5.73 -19.74
N PRO A 36 -26.71 -5.84 -20.93
CA PRO A 36 -25.76 -6.90 -21.22
C PRO A 36 -24.58 -6.91 -20.24
N VAL A 37 -24.09 -8.10 -19.90
CA VAL A 37 -22.99 -8.28 -18.93
C VAL A 37 -21.76 -7.43 -19.28
N ILE A 38 -21.39 -7.37 -20.57
CA ILE A 38 -20.25 -6.58 -21.04
C ILE A 38 -20.43 -5.08 -20.75
N GLN A 39 -21.64 -4.57 -20.90
CA GLN A 39 -21.97 -3.17 -20.64
C GLN A 39 -21.97 -2.88 -19.13
N CYS A 40 -22.44 -3.82 -18.31
CA CYS A 40 -22.38 -3.68 -16.85
C CYS A 40 -20.93 -3.55 -16.36
N VAL A 41 -20.04 -4.42 -16.86
CA VAL A 41 -18.61 -4.37 -16.55
C VAL A 41 -17.97 -3.07 -17.05
N GLN A 42 -18.28 -2.63 -18.27
CA GLN A 42 -17.78 -1.37 -18.82
C GLN A 42 -18.22 -0.16 -17.98
N MET A 43 -19.50 -0.09 -17.59
CA MET A 43 -20.01 0.98 -16.74
C MET A 43 -19.34 0.97 -15.36
N MET A 44 -19.14 -0.20 -14.76
CA MET A 44 -18.43 -0.34 -13.49
C MET A 44 -16.97 0.12 -13.61
N MET A 45 -16.25 -0.33 -14.64
CA MET A 45 -14.86 0.05 -14.85
C MET A 45 -14.72 1.56 -15.13
N ASN A 46 -15.59 2.13 -15.96
CA ASN A 46 -15.59 3.56 -16.26
C ASN A 46 -15.91 4.44 -15.04
N GLU A 47 -16.65 3.91 -14.07
CA GLU A 47 -16.93 4.63 -12.83
C GLU A 47 -15.79 4.53 -11.82
N PHE A 48 -15.27 3.31 -11.59
CA PHE A 48 -14.33 3.05 -10.49
C PHE A 48 -12.87 3.26 -10.87
N VAL A 49 -12.45 2.93 -12.09
CA VAL A 49 -11.05 3.08 -12.51
C VAL A 49 -10.57 4.53 -12.40
N PRO A 50 -11.36 5.56 -12.79
CA PRO A 50 -10.94 6.95 -12.63
C PRO A 50 -10.85 7.41 -11.16
N ARG A 51 -11.65 6.80 -10.27
CA ARG A 51 -11.67 7.09 -8.82
C ARG A 51 -10.61 6.31 -8.05
N MET A 52 -10.02 5.28 -8.67
CA MET A 52 -9.00 4.46 -8.05
C MET A 52 -7.77 5.32 -7.78
N ASP A 53 -7.23 5.23 -6.56
CA ASP A 53 -6.00 5.92 -6.20
C ASP A 53 -4.89 5.49 -7.17
N LYS A 54 -4.34 6.47 -7.89
CA LYS A 54 -3.27 6.24 -8.87
C LYS A 54 -1.89 6.17 -8.20
N GLY A 55 -1.85 6.32 -6.88
CA GLY A 55 -0.62 6.41 -6.11
C GLY A 55 0.07 7.76 -6.29
N ASN A 56 1.01 8.04 -5.40
CA ASN A 56 1.78 9.29 -5.38
C ASN A 56 3.25 9.05 -5.77
N THR A 57 3.50 8.13 -6.71
CA THR A 57 4.85 7.65 -7.00
C THR A 57 5.79 8.77 -7.44
N ILE A 58 5.34 9.61 -8.38
CA ILE A 58 6.12 10.73 -8.93
C ILE A 58 6.38 11.81 -7.88
N GLU A 59 5.36 12.19 -7.12
CA GLU A 59 5.44 13.23 -6.10
C GLU A 59 6.41 12.83 -4.99
N PHE A 60 6.27 11.61 -4.47
CA PHE A 60 7.15 11.12 -3.41
C PHE A 60 8.59 10.93 -3.90
N ARG A 61 8.81 10.44 -5.13
CA ARG A 61 10.18 10.35 -5.69
C ARG A 61 10.80 11.73 -5.86
N THR A 62 10.03 12.73 -6.26
CA THR A 62 10.49 14.12 -6.36
C THR A 62 10.84 14.68 -4.99
N MET A 63 9.98 14.46 -3.98
CA MET A 63 10.24 14.85 -2.59
C MET A 63 11.51 14.18 -2.05
N LEU A 64 11.63 12.85 -2.19
CA LEU A 64 12.78 12.09 -1.71
C LEU A 64 14.09 12.52 -2.42
N LYS A 65 14.02 12.89 -3.70
CA LYS A 65 15.19 13.43 -4.42
C LYS A 65 15.55 14.85 -4.01
N GLY A 66 14.58 15.64 -3.56
CA GLY A 66 14.80 17.01 -3.10
C GLY A 66 15.38 17.11 -1.69
N ASP A 67 15.21 16.09 -0.85
CA ASP A 67 15.68 16.08 0.54
C ASP A 67 17.03 15.35 0.68
N ILE A 68 18.11 16.14 0.70
CA ILE A 68 19.50 15.65 0.82
C ILE A 68 19.73 14.90 2.13
N GLU A 69 19.10 15.33 3.23
CA GLU A 69 19.25 14.68 4.53
C GLU A 69 18.62 13.29 4.52
N ALA A 70 17.40 13.17 3.97
CA ALA A 70 16.71 11.89 3.85
C ALA A 70 17.48 10.92 2.93
N GLN A 71 18.03 11.41 1.81
CA GLN A 71 18.89 10.60 0.95
C GLN A 71 20.13 10.11 1.70
N GLY A 72 20.83 11.00 2.40
CA GLY A 72 22.01 10.64 3.19
C GLY A 72 21.71 9.61 4.27
N VAL A 73 20.56 9.73 4.94
CA VAL A 73 20.09 8.72 5.91
C VAL A 73 19.89 7.37 5.22
N ILE A 74 19.08 7.29 4.17
CA ILE A 74 18.80 6.00 3.53
C ILE A 74 20.08 5.37 2.97
N GLU A 75 20.94 6.17 2.33
CA GLU A 75 22.21 5.72 1.79
C GLU A 75 23.14 5.16 2.88
N SER A 76 23.18 5.80 4.07
CA SER A 76 23.96 5.30 5.20
C SER A 76 23.49 3.95 5.74
N TYR A 77 22.22 3.59 5.49
CA TYR A 77 21.65 2.28 5.84
C TYR A 77 21.56 1.33 4.64
N SER A 78 22.08 1.69 3.47
CA SER A 78 21.99 0.89 2.24
C SER A 78 22.55 -0.53 2.42
N GLU A 79 23.73 -0.67 3.05
CA GLU A 79 24.35 -1.96 3.32
C GLU A 79 23.49 -2.84 4.23
N LYS A 80 22.95 -2.24 5.31
CA LYS A 80 22.05 -2.94 6.25
C LYS A 80 20.75 -3.37 5.56
N ILE A 81 20.18 -2.51 4.70
CA ILE A 81 18.98 -2.83 3.93
C ILE A 81 19.26 -3.94 2.91
N LYS A 82 20.46 -3.95 2.32
CA LYS A 82 20.90 -5.03 1.42
C LYS A 82 20.99 -6.37 2.17
N GLU A 83 21.57 -6.39 3.36
CA GLU A 83 21.58 -7.61 4.20
C GLU A 83 20.18 -8.08 4.57
N TRP A 84 19.26 -7.14 4.87
CA TRP A 84 17.86 -7.47 5.13
C TRP A 84 17.21 -8.09 3.89
N LEU A 85 17.45 -7.52 2.72
CA LEU A 85 16.93 -8.01 1.46
C LEU A 85 17.44 -9.44 1.16
N GLU A 86 18.71 -9.72 1.41
CA GLU A 86 19.28 -11.07 1.28
C GLU A 86 18.58 -12.06 2.23
N LYS A 87 18.41 -11.69 3.51
CA LYS A 87 17.67 -12.50 4.50
C LYS A 87 16.21 -12.73 4.10
N LEU A 88 15.55 -11.72 3.54
CA LEU A 88 14.16 -11.84 3.05
C LEU A 88 14.09 -12.82 1.87
N ASN A 89 15.05 -12.76 0.94
CA ASN A 89 15.15 -13.69 -0.18
C ASN A 89 15.40 -15.13 0.28
N GLU A 90 16.26 -15.33 1.27
CA GLU A 90 16.50 -16.66 1.86
C GLU A 90 15.25 -17.19 2.57
N LYS A 91 14.60 -16.37 3.42
CA LYS A 91 13.33 -16.73 4.06
C LYS A 91 12.28 -17.10 3.01
N ALA A 92 12.11 -16.29 1.97
CA ALA A 92 11.15 -16.53 0.89
C ALA A 92 11.36 -17.90 0.22
N LYS A 93 12.61 -18.27 -0.08
CA LYS A 93 12.96 -19.59 -0.63
C LYS A 93 12.61 -20.72 0.35
N ASN A 94 12.94 -20.56 1.63
CA ASN A 94 12.74 -21.59 2.65
C ASN A 94 11.26 -21.84 2.96
N THR A 95 10.44 -20.79 3.02
CA THR A 95 9.00 -20.90 3.29
C THR A 95 8.14 -21.05 2.03
N LYS A 96 8.74 -21.05 0.83
CA LYS A 96 8.04 -21.05 -0.46
C LYS A 96 6.99 -19.94 -0.58
N THR A 97 7.31 -18.77 -0.03
CA THR A 97 6.49 -17.54 -0.11
C THR A 97 7.21 -16.50 -0.96
N ASP A 98 6.52 -15.43 -1.35
CA ASP A 98 7.16 -14.31 -2.05
C ASP A 98 7.92 -13.37 -1.07
N VAL A 99 8.86 -12.60 -1.62
CA VAL A 99 9.63 -11.59 -0.87
C VAL A 99 8.72 -10.50 -0.34
N TYR A 100 7.64 -10.17 -1.06
CA TYR A 100 6.63 -9.22 -0.62
C TYR A 100 5.94 -9.64 0.68
N THR A 101 5.50 -10.90 0.82
CA THR A 101 4.93 -11.39 2.09
C THR A 101 5.98 -11.34 3.20
N GLN A 102 7.21 -11.75 2.91
CA GLN A 102 8.29 -11.72 3.90
C GLN A 102 8.65 -10.30 4.34
N PHE A 103 8.58 -9.31 3.46
CA PHE A 103 8.77 -7.90 3.78
C PHE A 103 7.74 -7.40 4.80
N ILE A 104 6.46 -7.71 4.59
CA ILE A 104 5.39 -7.34 5.53
C ILE A 104 5.56 -8.04 6.87
N ASN A 105 5.88 -9.34 6.87
CA ASN A 105 6.14 -10.10 8.08
C ASN A 105 7.36 -9.53 8.83
N PHE A 106 8.41 -9.12 8.11
CA PHE A 106 9.58 -8.49 8.72
C PHE A 106 9.23 -7.18 9.41
N LEU A 107 8.41 -6.33 8.80
CA LEU A 107 7.93 -5.10 9.45
C LEU A 107 7.07 -5.40 10.69
N ASP A 108 6.30 -6.48 10.67
CA ASP A 108 5.52 -6.92 11.82
C ASP A 108 6.41 -7.47 12.95
N GLU A 109 7.35 -8.36 12.63
CA GLU A 109 8.35 -8.92 13.54
C GLU A 109 9.21 -7.83 14.21
N LYS A 110 9.50 -6.74 13.49
CA LYS A 110 10.23 -5.57 14.02
C LYS A 110 9.35 -4.62 14.83
N GLY A 111 8.05 -4.86 14.93
CA GLY A 111 7.09 -4.00 15.61
C GLY A 111 6.91 -2.65 14.92
N CYS A 112 7.19 -2.57 13.61
CA CYS A 112 6.99 -1.37 12.81
C CYS A 112 5.50 -1.14 12.54
N ILE A 113 4.72 -2.22 12.39
CA ILE A 113 3.28 -2.20 12.20
C ILE A 113 2.56 -1.97 13.53
N GLY A 114 1.42 -1.29 13.48
CA GLY A 114 0.58 -0.97 14.62
C GLY A 114 0.57 0.51 14.96
N THR A 115 -0.02 0.82 16.11
CA THR A 115 -0.17 2.18 16.62
C THR A 115 0.68 2.34 17.88
N ARG A 116 1.42 3.44 17.97
CA ARG A 116 2.12 3.84 19.19
C ARG A 116 1.75 5.27 19.54
N SER A 117 1.42 5.49 20.80
CA SER A 117 1.12 6.81 21.36
C SER A 117 2.12 7.11 22.47
N ILE A 118 2.66 8.32 22.46
CA ILE A 118 3.57 8.82 23.49
C ILE A 118 3.00 10.13 23.99
N GLU A 119 2.84 10.25 25.31
CA GLU A 119 2.44 11.49 25.97
C GLU A 119 3.70 12.25 26.39
N THR A 120 3.84 13.46 25.89
CA THR A 120 4.94 14.36 26.21
C THR A 120 4.38 15.60 26.89
N THR A 121 5.05 16.10 27.93
CA THR A 121 4.71 17.41 28.51
C THR A 121 5.63 18.45 27.90
N GLU A 122 5.07 19.43 27.19
CA GLU A 122 5.82 20.55 26.65
C GLU A 122 6.35 21.46 27.78
N ALA A 123 7.34 22.31 27.49
CA ALA A 123 7.87 23.28 28.44
C ALA A 123 6.80 24.28 28.96
N SER A 124 5.69 24.42 28.24
CA SER A 124 4.50 25.19 28.64
C SER A 124 3.64 24.52 29.72
N GLY A 125 3.95 23.25 30.07
CA GLY A 125 3.13 22.42 30.95
C GLY A 125 1.96 21.72 30.25
N LEU A 126 1.76 21.95 28.95
CA LEU A 126 0.73 21.29 28.15
C LEU A 126 1.13 19.84 27.86
N GLN A 127 0.22 18.90 28.13
CA GLN A 127 0.40 17.51 27.70
C GLN A 127 -0.04 17.35 26.23
N VAL A 128 0.86 16.83 25.41
CA VAL A 128 0.65 16.56 23.99
C VAL A 128 0.84 15.07 23.75
N THR A 129 -0.15 14.43 23.15
CA THR A 129 -0.06 13.02 22.74
C THR A 129 0.39 12.93 21.28
N HIS A 130 1.56 12.36 21.04
CA HIS A 130 2.04 12.03 19.71
C HIS A 130 1.62 10.60 19.36
N LYS A 131 0.75 10.46 18.36
CA LYS A 131 0.33 9.18 17.80
C LYS A 131 1.11 8.92 16.51
N SER A 132 1.64 7.71 16.35
CA SER A 132 2.19 7.18 15.09
C SER A 132 1.47 5.89 14.74
N GLU A 133 1.19 5.66 13.45
CA GLU A 133 0.45 4.48 13.02
C GLU A 133 0.89 3.98 11.65
N LEU A 134 1.11 2.68 11.55
CA LEU A 134 1.34 2.01 10.26
C LEU A 134 0.51 0.74 10.21
N SER A 135 -0.51 0.73 9.35
CA SER A 135 -1.29 -0.48 9.10
C SER A 135 -0.57 -1.40 8.12
N VAL A 136 -0.93 -2.69 8.13
CA VAL A 136 -0.48 -3.67 7.12
C VAL A 136 -0.82 -3.19 5.71
N LEU A 137 -2.02 -2.61 5.52
CA LEU A 137 -2.44 -2.08 4.23
C LEU A 137 -1.54 -0.93 3.75
N ASN A 138 -1.17 -0.02 4.65
CA ASN A 138 -0.26 1.07 4.32
C ASN A 138 1.12 0.53 3.92
N ALA A 139 1.68 -0.42 4.67
CA ALA A 139 2.97 -1.02 4.34
C ALA A 139 2.95 -1.74 2.97
N ARG A 140 1.85 -2.44 2.68
CA ARG A 140 1.59 -3.07 1.38
C ARG A 140 1.57 -2.04 0.24
N HIS A 141 0.78 -0.98 0.39
CA HIS A 141 0.71 0.09 -0.60
C HIS A 141 2.05 0.82 -0.77
N SER A 142 2.80 1.04 0.31
CA SER A 142 4.13 1.64 0.27
C SER A 142 5.10 0.84 -0.61
N PHE A 143 5.05 -0.49 -0.56
CA PHE A 143 5.83 -1.34 -1.46
C PHE A 143 5.28 -1.34 -2.89
N LEU A 144 3.97 -1.48 -3.07
CA LEU A 144 3.36 -1.52 -4.41
C LEU A 144 3.60 -0.22 -5.19
N ASN A 145 3.61 0.92 -4.51
CA ASN A 145 3.86 2.23 -5.12
C ASN A 145 5.30 2.42 -5.64
N THR A 146 6.24 1.53 -5.28
CA THR A 146 7.60 1.56 -5.86
C THR A 146 7.69 0.80 -7.18
N GLN A 147 6.69 -0.03 -7.49
CA GLN A 147 6.70 -0.96 -8.61
C GLN A 147 6.33 -0.27 -9.92
N ASP A 148 6.85 -0.80 -11.03
CA ASP A 148 6.33 -0.45 -12.35
C ASP A 148 4.96 -1.13 -12.55
N PRO A 149 3.90 -0.38 -12.92
CA PRO A 149 2.56 -0.95 -13.07
C PRO A 149 2.46 -2.03 -14.15
N ALA A 150 3.22 -1.93 -15.24
CA ALA A 150 3.17 -2.90 -16.33
C ALA A 150 3.84 -4.21 -15.94
N GLU A 151 5.01 -4.16 -15.29
CA GLU A 151 5.70 -5.34 -14.77
C GLU A 151 4.93 -6.00 -13.63
N LEU A 152 4.34 -5.21 -12.73
CA LEU A 152 3.51 -5.73 -11.65
C LEU A 152 2.28 -6.48 -12.18
N ALA A 153 1.64 -5.97 -13.24
CA ALA A 153 0.45 -6.59 -13.84
C ALA A 153 0.73 -7.98 -14.44
N ILE A 154 1.96 -8.24 -14.89
CA ILE A 154 2.41 -9.55 -15.38
C ILE A 154 3.05 -10.42 -14.29
N GLY A 155 2.96 -10.01 -13.02
CA GLY A 155 3.44 -10.77 -11.88
C GLY A 155 4.96 -10.72 -11.69
N ARG A 156 5.62 -9.65 -12.14
CA ARG A 156 7.07 -9.44 -12.01
C ARG A 156 7.41 -8.22 -11.14
N PRO A 157 7.17 -8.28 -9.82
CA PRO A 157 7.61 -7.22 -8.92
C PRO A 157 9.14 -7.13 -8.86
N SER A 158 9.67 -5.92 -8.81
CA SER A 158 11.07 -5.62 -8.52
C SER A 158 11.32 -5.64 -7.01
N TYR A 159 12.35 -6.38 -6.62
CA TYR A 159 12.85 -6.48 -5.25
C TYR A 159 14.24 -5.88 -5.11
N ASP A 160 14.59 -4.90 -5.96
CA ASP A 160 15.91 -4.30 -5.95
C ASP A 160 16.10 -3.41 -4.72
N LEU A 161 17.37 -3.18 -4.37
CA LEU A 161 17.75 -2.37 -3.20
C LEU A 161 17.09 -0.98 -3.23
N THR A 162 17.10 -0.32 -4.40
CA THR A 162 16.46 1.00 -4.59
C THR A 162 14.96 0.96 -4.31
N SER A 163 14.25 -0.06 -4.81
CA SER A 163 12.82 -0.24 -4.57
C SER A 163 12.54 -0.48 -3.08
N MET A 164 13.39 -1.27 -2.41
CA MET A 164 13.27 -1.55 -0.98
C MET A 164 13.53 -0.31 -0.12
N MET A 165 14.57 0.46 -0.46
CA MET A 165 14.89 1.74 0.19
C MET A 165 13.73 2.74 0.08
N GLU A 166 13.15 2.89 -1.12
CA GLU A 166 11.98 3.75 -1.33
C GLU A 166 10.76 3.25 -0.54
N ALA A 167 10.50 1.95 -0.53
CA ALA A 167 9.38 1.36 0.21
C ALA A 167 9.49 1.61 1.72
N LEU A 168 10.69 1.44 2.30
CA LEU A 168 10.96 1.75 3.71
C LEU A 168 10.79 3.24 4.01
N ALA A 169 11.28 4.12 3.12
CA ALA A 169 11.09 5.56 3.28
C ALA A 169 9.60 5.96 3.28
N ARG A 170 8.81 5.38 2.37
CA ARG A 170 7.35 5.56 2.32
C ARG A 170 6.66 5.06 3.59
N CYS A 171 7.07 3.90 4.10
CA CYS A 171 6.56 3.38 5.36
C CYS A 171 6.88 4.33 6.53
N GLY A 172 8.09 4.89 6.58
CA GLY A 172 8.51 5.83 7.62
C GLY A 172 7.69 7.12 7.59
N ASP A 173 7.58 7.73 6.41
CA ASP A 173 6.77 8.95 6.25
C ASP A 173 5.31 8.70 6.62
N LYS A 174 4.70 7.59 6.16
CA LYS A 174 3.32 7.28 6.52
C LYS A 174 3.15 7.07 8.02
N LYS A 175 4.06 6.32 8.65
CA LYS A 175 4.01 5.98 10.08
C LYS A 175 4.04 7.21 10.98
N TYR A 176 4.92 8.15 10.65
CA TYR A 176 5.19 9.33 11.46
C TYR A 176 4.57 10.61 10.88
N SER A 177 3.68 10.49 9.88
CA SER A 177 3.08 11.62 9.15
C SER A 177 2.34 12.62 10.05
N THR A 178 1.74 12.12 11.12
CA THR A 178 0.98 12.87 12.13
C THR A 178 1.88 13.63 13.11
N ILE A 179 3.18 13.34 13.16
CA ILE A 179 4.15 14.01 14.04
C ILE A 179 4.78 15.16 13.26
N LEU A 180 4.19 16.35 13.40
CA LEU A 180 4.58 17.55 12.67
C LEU A 180 6.01 18.01 13.00
N GLN A 181 6.51 17.70 14.20
CA GLN A 181 7.84 18.06 14.66
C GLN A 181 8.95 17.20 14.03
N MET A 182 8.60 16.05 13.44
CA MET A 182 9.58 15.18 12.77
C MET A 182 9.77 15.61 11.32
N SER A 183 11.02 15.99 10.98
CA SER A 183 11.44 16.19 9.60
C SER A 183 11.31 14.89 8.80
N PHE A 184 11.18 15.00 7.48
CA PHE A 184 11.08 13.83 6.60
C PHE A 184 12.27 12.87 6.80
N ALA A 185 13.49 13.39 6.85
CA ALA A 185 14.70 12.62 7.16
C ALA A 185 14.61 11.88 8.52
N ALA A 186 14.07 12.52 9.56
CA ALA A 186 13.89 11.89 10.87
C ALA A 186 12.88 10.73 10.81
N ARG A 187 11.77 10.90 10.08
CA ARG A 187 10.74 9.85 9.90
C ARG A 187 11.32 8.63 9.19
N VAL A 188 12.10 8.86 8.14
CA VAL A 188 12.78 7.81 7.38
C VAL A 188 13.80 7.09 8.27
N ARG A 189 14.64 7.84 9.00
CA ARG A 189 15.62 7.28 9.94
C ARG A 189 14.96 6.36 10.96
N SER A 190 13.86 6.81 11.57
CA SER A 190 13.11 6.05 12.57
C SER A 190 12.43 4.78 12.02
N MET A 191 12.42 4.55 10.71
CA MET A 191 11.96 3.30 10.10
C MET A 191 13.12 2.32 9.84
N VAL A 192 14.32 2.81 9.51
CA VAL A 192 15.46 1.97 9.11
C VAL A 192 16.42 1.64 10.26
N GLN A 193 16.29 2.34 11.40
CA GLN A 193 17.06 2.10 12.61
C GLN A 193 16.64 0.80 13.32
#